data_AF-A0A0P7VM45-F1
#
_entry.id   AF-A0A0P7VM45-F1
#
_cell.length_a   1.000
_cell.length_b   1.000
_cell.length_c   1.000
_cell.angle_alpha   90.00
_cell.angle_beta   90.00
_cell.angle_gamma   90.00
#
_symmetry.space_group_name_H-M   'P 1'
#
loop_
_entity.id
_entity.type
_entity.pdbx_description
1 polymer ?
#
loop_
_entity_poly.entity_id
_entity_poly.type
_entity_poly.pdbx_seq_one_letter_code
_entity_poly.pdbx_strand_id
1 'polypeptide(L)'
;MDRPDPVISPAVTARSRLTRRLADIVCLPSSEVSPQERWIVADVLDEILRHAAPDLRLRIARRLAEQAEAPPGLIRRLALDAYEIAEPILRSARALTDFDLMEVVAKGETRHRLAIARREHVTEVVSAALVSSSDISEISALLANPGARLASQTVDRLLQMTGSEPGLARLLIKRPELRPAQALAMFWDCGHAERRTLLERFAVGRTILQDAAADVFPLAAGETPRDELIGRALSYIERRQRDRAAADKSAYGSLEGAIEEAARSGLTGELAGEMARLANIQRSVMDRMLADFGGEPLAVLTKATGLSREHLLLLLQAAGRSEPAPEQARYVFDTLSVDKAQTVLRYWNWSLTRPAA
;
A
#
# COMPACT_ATOMS: atom_id res chain seq x y z
N MET A 1 -9.76 -17.41 -68.18
CA MET A 1 -9.93 -18.52 -67.23
C MET A 1 -8.69 -18.54 -66.37
N ASP A 2 -8.74 -17.78 -65.28
CA ASP A 2 -7.65 -17.66 -64.32
C ASP A 2 -7.72 -18.89 -63.40
N ARG A 3 -6.65 -19.69 -63.35
CA ARG A 3 -6.57 -20.82 -62.40
C ARG A 3 -6.15 -20.22 -61.05
N PRO A 4 -6.90 -20.45 -59.96
CA PRO A 4 -6.46 -19.98 -58.66
C PRO A 4 -5.18 -20.73 -58.27
N ASP A 5 -4.16 -19.98 -57.84
CA ASP A 5 -2.93 -20.52 -57.28
C ASP A 5 -3.25 -21.47 -56.11
N PRO A 6 -2.56 -22.62 -56.00
CA PRO A 6 -2.79 -23.54 -54.91
C PRO A 6 -2.32 -22.89 -53.61
N VAL A 7 -3.23 -22.75 -52.65
CA VAL A 7 -2.89 -22.44 -51.25
C VAL A 7 -1.96 -23.55 -50.74
N ILE A 8 -0.66 -23.27 -50.67
CA ILE A 8 0.35 -24.19 -50.14
C ILE A 8 0.07 -24.37 -48.65
N SER A 9 -0.61 -25.47 -48.30
CA SER A 9 -0.70 -25.93 -46.93
C SER A 9 0.72 -26.16 -46.40
N PRO A 10 1.13 -25.63 -45.23
CA PRO A 10 2.52 -25.70 -44.80
C PRO A 10 2.97 -27.16 -44.68
N ALA A 11 3.99 -27.54 -45.45
CA ALA A 11 4.48 -28.91 -45.51
C ALA A 11 4.90 -29.38 -44.10
N VAL A 12 4.29 -30.47 -43.65
CA VAL A 12 4.58 -31.08 -42.34
C VAL A 12 6.00 -31.65 -42.36
N THR A 13 6.96 -30.91 -41.82
CA THR A 13 8.38 -31.32 -41.75
C THR A 13 8.61 -32.39 -40.67
N ALA A 14 9.67 -33.19 -40.81
CA ALA A 14 10.11 -34.14 -39.77
C ALA A 14 10.30 -33.43 -38.40
N ARG A 15 10.86 -32.22 -38.41
CA ARG A 15 10.99 -31.36 -37.23
C ARG A 15 9.64 -31.06 -36.58
N SER A 16 8.64 -30.65 -37.37
CA SER A 16 7.30 -30.33 -36.83
C SER A 16 6.60 -31.55 -36.24
N ARG A 17 6.76 -32.75 -36.84
CA ARG A 17 6.21 -34.01 -36.29
C ARG A 17 6.90 -34.43 -35.01
N LEU A 18 8.24 -34.39 -34.99
CA LEU A 18 9.01 -34.77 -33.80
C LEU A 18 8.69 -33.81 -32.64
N THR A 19 8.67 -32.50 -32.88
CA THR A 19 8.31 -31.51 -31.84
C THR A 19 6.93 -31.79 -31.26
N ARG A 20 5.95 -32.10 -32.12
CA ARG A 20 4.60 -32.43 -31.66
C ARG A 20 4.59 -33.68 -30.77
N ARG A 21 5.25 -34.76 -31.20
CA ARG A 21 5.33 -36.01 -30.44
C ARG A 21 6.04 -35.84 -29.11
N LEU A 22 7.16 -35.11 -29.07
CA LEU A 22 7.87 -34.84 -27.83
C LEU A 22 7.02 -33.98 -26.87
N ALA A 23 6.31 -32.98 -27.39
CA ALA A 23 5.37 -32.21 -26.60
C ALA A 23 4.18 -33.06 -26.11
N ASP A 24 3.69 -34.01 -26.91
CA ASP A 24 2.67 -34.97 -26.47
C ASP A 24 3.17 -35.78 -25.28
N ILE A 25 4.37 -36.35 -25.38
CA ILE A 25 4.99 -37.16 -24.32
C ILE A 25 5.24 -36.33 -23.04
N VAL A 26 5.73 -35.09 -23.17
CA VAL A 26 5.95 -34.18 -22.03
C VAL A 26 4.65 -33.82 -21.31
N CYS A 27 3.51 -33.88 -21.99
CA CYS A 27 2.19 -33.60 -21.40
C CYS A 27 1.43 -34.86 -20.94
N LEU A 28 1.99 -36.06 -21.06
CA LEU A 28 1.34 -37.28 -20.57
C LEU A 28 1.27 -37.30 -19.04
N PRO A 29 0.27 -37.95 -18.42
CA PRO A 29 0.21 -38.08 -16.97
C PRO A 29 1.39 -38.91 -16.42
N SER A 30 1.74 -38.73 -15.15
CA SER A 30 2.80 -39.50 -14.47
C SER A 30 2.57 -41.01 -14.44
N SER A 31 1.34 -41.48 -14.69
CA SER A 31 1.03 -42.91 -14.84
C SER A 31 1.56 -43.53 -16.14
N GLU A 32 1.84 -42.71 -17.15
CA GLU A 32 2.25 -43.17 -18.49
C GLU A 32 3.74 -42.92 -18.80
N VAL A 33 4.36 -41.96 -18.12
CA VAL A 33 5.76 -41.58 -18.34
C VAL A 33 6.43 -41.33 -17.00
N SER A 34 7.55 -42.03 -16.75
CA SER A 34 8.34 -41.81 -15.54
C SER A 34 8.97 -40.41 -15.52
N PRO A 35 9.26 -39.84 -14.34
CA PRO A 35 9.94 -38.54 -14.25
C PRO A 35 11.25 -38.47 -15.04
N GLN A 36 12.04 -39.56 -15.05
CA GLN A 36 13.31 -39.64 -15.77
C GLN A 36 13.11 -39.61 -17.29
N GLU A 37 12.15 -40.37 -17.82
CA GLU A 37 11.81 -40.35 -19.26
C GLU A 37 11.30 -38.98 -19.67
N ARG A 38 10.47 -38.34 -18.83
CA ARG A 38 9.97 -36.98 -19.07
C ARG A 38 11.11 -35.97 -19.16
N TRP A 39 12.13 -36.07 -18.32
CA TRP A 39 13.30 -35.20 -18.38
C TRP A 39 14.10 -35.38 -19.68
N ILE A 40 14.36 -36.62 -20.09
CA ILE A 40 15.07 -36.89 -21.36
C ILE A 40 14.30 -36.28 -22.54
N VAL A 41 12.98 -36.48 -22.58
CA VAL A 41 12.14 -35.92 -23.65
C VAL A 41 12.11 -34.40 -23.58
N ALA A 42 12.11 -33.82 -22.38
CA ALA A 42 12.16 -32.37 -22.18
C ALA A 42 13.47 -31.77 -22.68
N ASP A 43 14.62 -32.41 -22.45
CA ASP A 43 15.92 -31.94 -22.92
C ASP A 43 16.00 -31.92 -24.45
N VAL A 44 15.48 -32.96 -25.11
CA VAL A 44 15.41 -33.01 -26.57
C VAL A 44 14.44 -31.95 -27.11
N LEU A 45 13.30 -31.75 -26.45
CA LEU A 45 12.34 -30.72 -26.82
C LEU A 45 12.94 -29.31 -26.65
N ASP A 46 13.68 -29.07 -25.57
CA ASP A 46 14.37 -27.81 -25.28
C ASP A 46 15.31 -27.41 -26.42
N GLU A 47 16.11 -28.37 -26.90
CA GLU A 47 17.04 -28.18 -28.02
C GLU A 47 16.32 -27.83 -29.34
N ILE A 48 15.19 -28.47 -29.60
CA ILE A 48 14.37 -28.16 -30.77
C ILE A 48 13.75 -26.77 -30.66
N LEU A 49 13.26 -26.39 -29.47
CA LEU A 49 12.64 -25.08 -29.24
C LEU A 49 13.63 -23.93 -29.40
N ARG A 50 14.93 -24.11 -29.09
CA ARG A 50 15.97 -23.09 -29.36
C ARG A 50 15.97 -22.61 -30.81
N HIS A 51 15.65 -23.50 -31.75
CA HIS A 51 15.70 -23.24 -33.20
C HIS A 51 14.30 -23.24 -33.84
N ALA A 52 13.24 -23.28 -33.03
CA ALA A 52 11.86 -23.32 -33.52
C ALA A 52 11.34 -21.94 -33.88
N ALA A 53 10.46 -21.89 -34.89
CA ALA A 53 9.70 -20.69 -35.22
C ALA A 53 8.77 -20.26 -34.06
N PRO A 54 8.50 -18.95 -33.89
CA PRO A 54 7.66 -18.43 -32.81
C PRO A 54 6.30 -19.13 -32.67
N ASP A 55 5.63 -19.42 -33.79
CA ASP A 55 4.32 -20.10 -33.79
C ASP A 55 4.36 -21.50 -33.16
N LEU A 56 5.48 -22.21 -33.32
CA LEU A 56 5.66 -23.52 -32.71
C LEU A 56 5.91 -23.40 -31.21
N ARG A 57 6.75 -22.45 -30.79
CA ARG A 57 6.99 -22.18 -29.36
C ARG A 57 5.71 -21.77 -28.65
N LEU A 58 4.90 -20.90 -29.25
CA LEU A 58 3.59 -20.49 -28.73
C LEU A 58 2.63 -21.69 -28.57
N ARG A 59 2.57 -22.58 -29.56
CA ARG A 59 1.73 -23.80 -29.44
C ARG A 59 2.18 -24.68 -28.29
N ILE A 60 3.49 -24.84 -28.09
CA ILE A 60 4.00 -25.62 -26.95
C ILE A 60 3.74 -24.90 -25.62
N ALA A 61 3.93 -23.60 -25.56
CA ALA A 61 3.65 -22.79 -24.38
C ALA A 61 2.20 -22.93 -23.90
N ARG A 62 1.23 -22.85 -24.82
CA ARG A 62 -0.19 -23.05 -24.50
C ARG A 62 -0.47 -24.43 -23.89
N ARG A 63 0.17 -25.47 -24.42
CA ARG A 63 0.00 -26.83 -23.90
C ARG A 63 0.60 -27.00 -22.52
N LEU A 64 1.83 -26.51 -22.32
CA LEU A 64 2.54 -26.64 -21.05
C LEU A 64 1.92 -25.77 -19.95
N ALA A 65 1.27 -24.66 -20.29
CA ALA A 65 0.60 -23.79 -19.32
C ALA A 65 -0.48 -24.52 -18.49
N GLU A 66 -1.12 -25.53 -19.07
CA GLU A 66 -2.18 -26.31 -18.42
C GLU A 66 -1.64 -27.52 -17.63
N GLN A 67 -0.34 -27.82 -17.75
CA GLN A 67 0.26 -29.00 -17.13
C GLN A 67 0.86 -28.66 -15.76
N ALA A 68 0.41 -29.35 -14.73
CA ALA A 68 0.93 -29.20 -13.38
C ALA A 68 2.38 -29.70 -13.25
N GLU A 69 2.73 -30.76 -13.99
CA GLU A 69 4.03 -31.44 -13.95
C GLU A 69 4.91 -31.07 -15.15
N ALA A 70 4.72 -29.87 -15.70
CA ALA A 70 5.52 -29.39 -16.82
C ALA A 70 7.02 -29.32 -16.44
N PRO A 71 7.95 -29.76 -17.31
CA PRO A 71 9.37 -29.71 -17.03
C PRO A 71 9.85 -28.28 -16.72
N PRO A 72 10.49 -28.04 -15.56
CA PRO A 72 10.84 -26.69 -15.12
C PRO A 72 11.72 -25.92 -16.12
N GLY A 73 12.68 -26.60 -16.77
CA GLY A 73 13.55 -25.99 -17.77
C GLY A 73 12.80 -25.41 -18.97
N LEU A 74 11.80 -26.15 -19.47
CA LEU A 74 10.97 -25.70 -20.60
C LEU A 74 10.07 -24.53 -20.20
N ILE A 75 9.44 -24.61 -19.02
CA ILE A 75 8.59 -23.55 -18.48
C ILE A 75 9.39 -22.25 -18.34
N ARG A 76 10.57 -22.30 -17.72
CA ARG A 76 11.43 -21.14 -17.52
C ARG A 76 11.88 -20.51 -18.84
N ARG A 77 12.29 -21.33 -19.83
CA ARG A 77 12.64 -20.83 -21.16
C ARG A 77 11.49 -20.06 -21.79
N LEU A 78 10.30 -20.66 -21.83
CA LEU A 78 9.14 -20.08 -22.49
C LEU A 78 8.62 -18.85 -21.74
N ALA A 79 8.76 -18.82 -20.41
CA ALA A 79 8.41 -17.66 -19.58
C ALA A 79 9.29 -16.43 -19.84
N LEU A 80 10.53 -16.62 -20.33
CA LEU A 80 11.49 -15.57 -20.69
C LEU A 80 11.58 -15.28 -22.20
N ASP A 81 10.75 -15.94 -23.01
CA ASP A 81 10.67 -15.71 -24.46
C ASP A 81 9.94 -14.39 -24.76
N ALA A 82 9.75 -14.07 -26.05
CA ALA A 82 8.88 -12.98 -26.47
C ALA A 82 7.52 -13.07 -25.79
N TYR A 83 6.95 -11.93 -25.42
CA TYR A 83 5.75 -11.88 -24.56
C TYR A 83 4.59 -12.71 -25.11
N GLU A 84 4.36 -12.71 -26.42
CA GLU A 84 3.29 -13.48 -27.07
C GLU A 84 3.40 -14.98 -26.78
N ILE A 85 4.62 -15.50 -26.63
CA ILE A 85 4.93 -16.89 -26.30
C ILE A 85 4.87 -17.12 -24.79
N ALA A 86 5.37 -16.16 -24.00
CA ALA A 86 5.41 -16.23 -22.54
C ALA A 86 4.02 -16.06 -21.89
N GLU A 87 3.11 -15.30 -22.50
CA GLU A 87 1.82 -14.93 -21.92
C GLU A 87 1.02 -16.13 -21.37
N PRO A 88 0.81 -17.24 -22.11
CA PRO A 88 0.08 -18.39 -21.58
C PRO A 88 0.72 -18.99 -20.33
N ILE A 89 2.06 -19.03 -20.30
CA ILE A 89 2.84 -19.55 -19.19
C ILE A 89 2.70 -18.63 -17.97
N LEU A 90 2.97 -17.34 -18.15
CA LEU A 90 2.93 -16.36 -17.07
C LEU A 90 1.54 -16.18 -16.45
N ARG A 91 0.47 -16.35 -17.23
CA ARG A 91 -0.90 -16.18 -16.73
C ARG A 91 -1.44 -17.40 -16.00
N SER A 92 -1.12 -18.61 -16.47
CA SER A 92 -1.87 -19.81 -16.07
C SER A 92 -1.01 -20.96 -15.55
N ALA A 93 0.30 -20.98 -15.83
CA ALA A 93 1.14 -22.10 -15.42
C ALA A 93 1.24 -22.18 -13.88
N ARG A 94 0.85 -23.33 -13.35
CA ARG A 94 1.01 -23.71 -11.94
C ARG A 94 2.41 -24.24 -11.62
N ALA A 95 3.14 -24.68 -12.64
CA ALA A 95 4.51 -25.18 -12.52
C ALA A 95 5.55 -24.06 -12.27
N LEU A 96 5.19 -22.78 -12.41
CA LEU A 96 6.07 -21.65 -12.10
C LEU A 96 6.19 -21.49 -10.58
N THR A 97 7.43 -21.58 -10.08
CA THR A 97 7.74 -21.27 -8.69
C THR A 97 7.92 -19.76 -8.49
N ASP A 98 7.90 -19.30 -7.25
CA ASP A 98 8.23 -17.90 -6.92
C ASP A 98 9.62 -17.50 -7.44
N PHE A 99 10.59 -18.42 -7.39
CA PHE A 99 11.93 -18.18 -7.93
C PHE A 99 11.90 -17.93 -9.44
N ASP A 100 11.14 -18.73 -10.20
CA ASP A 100 11.01 -18.56 -11.64
C ASP A 100 10.29 -17.23 -11.97
N LEU A 101 9.25 -16.87 -11.21
CA LEU A 101 8.55 -15.59 -11.37
C LEU A 101 9.47 -14.40 -11.10
N MET A 102 10.30 -14.48 -10.04
CA MET A 102 11.30 -13.44 -9.74
C MET A 102 12.35 -13.31 -10.85
N GLU A 103 12.78 -14.41 -11.45
CA GLU A 103 13.69 -14.38 -12.58
C GLU A 103 13.06 -13.68 -13.79
N VAL A 104 11.78 -13.94 -14.07
CA VAL A 104 11.04 -13.23 -15.13
C VAL A 104 10.86 -11.76 -14.79
N VAL A 105 10.61 -11.40 -13.53
CA VAL A 105 10.56 -9.98 -13.12
C VAL A 105 11.90 -9.29 -13.40
N ALA A 106 13.02 -9.94 -13.08
CA ALA A 106 14.35 -9.39 -13.24
C ALA A 106 14.81 -9.26 -14.71
N LYS A 107 14.44 -10.22 -15.57
CA LYS A 107 14.96 -10.31 -16.96
C LYS A 107 13.94 -9.96 -18.04
N GLY A 108 12.65 -10.02 -17.73
CA GLY A 108 11.55 -9.82 -18.68
C GLY A 108 11.26 -8.35 -18.98
N GLU A 109 10.34 -8.12 -19.90
CA GLU A 109 9.85 -6.79 -20.24
C GLU A 109 8.66 -6.40 -19.36
N THR A 110 8.21 -5.14 -19.44
CA THR A 110 7.05 -4.63 -18.69
C THR A 110 5.80 -5.48 -18.93
N ARG A 111 5.59 -6.01 -20.15
CA ARG A 111 4.45 -6.89 -20.46
C ARG A 111 4.51 -8.19 -19.65
N HIS A 112 5.70 -8.78 -19.47
CA HIS A 112 5.89 -9.97 -18.62
C HIS A 112 5.54 -9.66 -17.16
N ARG A 113 6.07 -8.56 -16.62
CA ARG A 113 5.80 -8.12 -15.24
C ARG A 113 4.32 -7.83 -15.00
N LEU A 114 3.64 -7.19 -15.95
CA LEU A 114 2.19 -6.97 -15.92
C LEU A 114 1.39 -8.28 -15.93
N ALA A 115 1.82 -9.29 -16.68
CA ALA A 115 1.18 -10.61 -16.66
C ALA A 115 1.33 -11.28 -15.30
N ILE A 116 2.51 -11.18 -14.67
CA ILE A 116 2.75 -11.71 -13.32
C ILE A 116 1.91 -10.97 -12.28
N ALA A 117 1.88 -9.63 -12.33
CA ALA A 117 1.11 -8.80 -11.41
C ALA A 117 -0.40 -9.09 -11.45
N ARG A 118 -0.91 -9.64 -12.56
CA ARG A 118 -2.33 -9.98 -12.78
C ARG A 118 -2.66 -11.45 -12.55
N ARG A 119 -1.72 -12.29 -12.11
CA ARG A 119 -1.99 -13.69 -11.76
C ARG A 119 -3.01 -13.77 -10.63
N GLU A 120 -3.78 -14.86 -10.60
CA GLU A 120 -4.77 -15.10 -9.53
C GLU A 120 -4.15 -15.06 -8.12
N HIS A 121 -2.90 -15.51 -8.00
CA HIS A 121 -2.13 -15.46 -6.76
C HIS A 121 -0.74 -14.88 -7.03
N VAL A 122 -0.36 -13.88 -6.23
CA VAL A 122 1.00 -13.31 -6.23
C VAL A 122 1.48 -13.27 -4.78
N THR A 123 2.55 -13.99 -4.49
CA THR A 123 3.11 -14.09 -3.13
C THR A 123 3.80 -12.80 -2.72
N GLU A 124 4.07 -12.63 -1.43
CA GLU A 124 4.75 -11.44 -0.90
C GLU A 124 6.14 -11.22 -1.53
N VAL A 125 6.87 -12.31 -1.80
CA VAL A 125 8.21 -12.24 -2.38
C VAL A 125 8.16 -11.76 -3.83
N VAL A 126 7.22 -12.27 -4.64
CA VAL A 126 7.03 -11.84 -6.02
C VAL A 126 6.49 -10.41 -6.08
N SER A 127 5.57 -10.04 -5.20
CA SER A 127 5.10 -8.66 -5.05
C SER A 127 6.25 -7.70 -4.73
N ALA A 128 7.14 -8.05 -3.81
CA ALA A 128 8.31 -7.23 -3.48
C ALA A 128 9.26 -7.07 -4.67
N ALA A 129 9.45 -8.12 -5.48
CA ALA A 129 10.24 -8.06 -6.71
C ALA A 129 9.60 -7.11 -7.75
N LEU A 130 8.27 -7.17 -7.94
CA LEU A 130 7.54 -6.27 -8.83
C LEU A 130 7.62 -4.81 -8.37
N VAL A 131 7.43 -4.54 -7.07
CA VAL A 131 7.57 -3.18 -6.52
C VAL A 131 9.00 -2.65 -6.66
N SER A 132 9.99 -3.55 -6.72
CA SER A 132 11.40 -3.14 -6.84
C SER A 132 11.77 -2.55 -8.19
N SER A 133 10.96 -2.78 -9.25
CA SER A 133 11.16 -2.13 -10.57
C SER A 133 10.80 -0.63 -10.54
N SER A 134 10.02 -0.19 -9.56
CA SER A 134 9.47 1.17 -9.44
C SER A 134 8.63 1.64 -10.65
N ASP A 135 8.19 0.71 -11.52
CA ASP A 135 7.28 1.01 -12.63
C ASP A 135 5.85 1.16 -12.12
N ILE A 136 5.27 2.35 -12.32
CA ILE A 136 3.94 2.70 -11.80
C ILE A 136 2.84 1.85 -12.41
N SER A 137 2.98 1.42 -13.68
CA SER A 137 1.99 0.59 -14.36
C SER A 137 1.94 -0.82 -13.76
N GLU A 138 3.11 -1.37 -13.43
CA GLU A 138 3.26 -2.69 -12.82
C GLU A 138 2.74 -2.69 -11.39
N ILE A 139 3.11 -1.68 -10.60
CA ILE A 139 2.66 -1.50 -9.23
C ILE A 139 1.14 -1.28 -9.18
N SER A 140 0.59 -0.46 -10.09
CA SER A 140 -0.86 -0.23 -10.16
C SER A 140 -1.61 -1.52 -10.47
N ALA A 141 -1.10 -2.34 -11.41
CA ALA A 141 -1.67 -3.64 -11.72
C ALA A 141 -1.62 -4.60 -10.51
N LEU A 142 -0.50 -4.60 -9.78
CA LEU A 142 -0.32 -5.42 -8.57
C LEU A 142 -1.28 -4.99 -7.45
N LEU A 143 -1.41 -3.69 -7.18
CA LEU A 143 -2.30 -3.19 -6.12
C LEU A 143 -3.78 -3.41 -6.45
N ALA A 144 -4.14 -3.34 -7.74
CA ALA A 144 -5.48 -3.65 -8.22
C ALA A 144 -5.81 -5.16 -8.15
N ASN A 145 -4.82 -6.03 -7.97
CA ASN A 145 -5.01 -7.46 -7.89
C ASN A 145 -5.36 -7.92 -6.45
N PRO A 146 -6.60 -8.36 -6.17
CA PRO A 146 -7.00 -8.81 -4.83
C PRO A 146 -6.25 -10.07 -4.36
N GLY A 147 -5.72 -10.87 -5.29
CA GLY A 147 -4.97 -12.08 -5.00
C GLY A 147 -3.48 -11.88 -4.74
N ALA A 148 -2.97 -10.65 -4.94
CA ALA A 148 -1.62 -10.29 -4.53
C ALA A 148 -1.53 -10.19 -3.00
N ARG A 149 -0.38 -10.54 -2.42
CA ARG A 149 -0.07 -10.36 -1.00
C ARG A 149 1.10 -9.40 -0.84
N LEU A 150 1.04 -8.52 0.16
CA LEU A 150 2.05 -7.50 0.41
C LEU A 150 2.64 -7.67 1.81
N ALA A 151 3.95 -7.89 1.89
CA ALA A 151 4.65 -7.82 3.18
C ALA A 151 4.66 -6.38 3.73
N SER A 152 4.79 -6.23 5.04
CA SER A 152 4.80 -4.90 5.69
C SER A 152 5.84 -3.96 5.08
N GLN A 153 7.06 -4.46 4.83
CA GLN A 153 8.15 -3.67 4.24
C GLN A 153 7.84 -3.23 2.81
N THR A 154 7.10 -4.05 2.05
CA THR A 154 6.64 -3.70 0.70
C THR A 154 5.60 -2.58 0.76
N VAL A 155 4.69 -2.62 1.72
CA VAL A 155 3.74 -1.52 1.96
C VAL A 155 4.49 -0.24 2.33
N ASP A 156 5.49 -0.31 3.21
CA ASP A 156 6.30 0.85 3.59
C ASP A 156 7.01 1.49 2.38
N ARG A 157 7.56 0.67 1.47
CA ARG A 157 8.14 1.15 0.22
C ARG A 157 7.11 1.80 -0.70
N LEU A 158 5.90 1.24 -0.79
CA LEU A 158 4.82 1.80 -1.59
C LEU A 158 4.37 3.18 -1.08
N LEU A 159 4.34 3.38 0.24
CA LEU A 159 4.00 4.67 0.85
C LEU A 159 4.96 5.79 0.44
N GLN A 160 6.25 5.48 0.27
CA GLN A 160 7.22 6.46 -0.20
C GLN A 160 6.91 6.96 -1.62
N MET A 161 6.18 6.17 -2.42
CA MET A 161 5.80 6.50 -3.79
C MET A 161 4.45 7.24 -3.87
N THR A 162 3.60 7.15 -2.84
CA THR A 162 2.25 7.73 -2.90
C THR A 162 2.23 9.25 -2.96
N GLY A 163 3.28 9.92 -2.46
CA GLY A 163 3.38 11.38 -2.49
C GLY A 163 3.59 11.97 -3.89
N SER A 164 4.27 11.26 -4.77
CA SER A 164 4.41 11.64 -6.19
C SER A 164 3.31 11.05 -7.06
N GLU A 165 2.67 9.96 -6.63
CA GLU A 165 1.71 9.18 -7.42
C GLU A 165 0.37 9.00 -6.68
N PRO A 166 -0.55 9.99 -6.74
CA PRO A 166 -1.84 9.93 -6.05
C PRO A 166 -2.70 8.72 -6.45
N GLY A 167 -2.53 8.20 -7.67
CA GLY A 167 -3.21 6.99 -8.13
C GLY A 167 -2.86 5.75 -7.31
N LEU A 168 -1.62 5.66 -6.81
CA LEU A 168 -1.19 4.55 -5.95
C LEU A 168 -1.86 4.61 -4.59
N ALA A 169 -2.00 5.81 -4.00
CA ALA A 169 -2.70 5.98 -2.72
C ALA A 169 -4.12 5.41 -2.79
N ARG A 170 -4.87 5.72 -3.86
CA ARG A 170 -6.25 5.20 -4.07
C ARG A 170 -6.35 3.68 -4.08
N LEU A 171 -5.33 3.00 -4.63
CA LEU A 171 -5.29 1.56 -4.69
C LEU A 171 -4.82 0.97 -3.34
N LEU A 172 -3.79 1.56 -2.74
CA LEU A 172 -3.21 1.11 -1.48
C LEU A 172 -4.20 1.25 -0.31
N ILE A 173 -5.01 2.32 -0.27
CA ILE A 173 -6.06 2.54 0.73
C ILE A 173 -7.07 1.39 0.80
N LYS A 174 -7.23 0.60 -0.27
CA LYS A 174 -8.17 -0.53 -0.32
C LYS A 174 -7.54 -1.85 0.11
N ARG A 175 -6.22 -1.91 0.26
CA ARG A 175 -5.49 -3.14 0.60
C ARG A 175 -5.73 -3.56 2.05
N PRO A 176 -5.94 -4.85 2.34
CA PRO A 176 -6.08 -5.35 3.72
C PRO A 176 -4.78 -5.25 4.51
N GLU A 177 -3.63 -5.24 3.85
CA GLU A 177 -2.31 -5.19 4.49
C GLU A 177 -1.94 -3.81 5.05
N LEU A 178 -2.63 -2.75 4.60
CA LEU A 178 -2.41 -1.38 5.07
C LEU A 178 -2.82 -1.25 6.54
N ARG A 179 -1.87 -0.85 7.40
CA ARG A 179 -2.09 -0.68 8.85
C ARG A 179 -2.42 0.77 9.20
N PRO A 180 -3.09 1.05 10.35
CA PRO A 180 -3.41 2.42 10.76
C PRO A 180 -2.19 3.35 10.76
N ALA A 181 -1.04 2.80 11.14
CA ALA A 181 0.20 3.54 11.20
C ALA A 181 0.64 4.13 9.86
N GLN A 182 0.56 3.29 8.84
CA GLN A 182 0.89 3.60 7.46
C GLN A 182 -0.16 4.50 6.82
N ALA A 183 -1.44 4.20 7.08
CA ALA A 183 -2.59 4.96 6.60
C ALA A 183 -2.57 6.42 7.07
N LEU A 184 -2.32 6.65 8.36
CA LEU A 184 -2.30 8.00 8.94
C LEU A 184 -1.03 8.78 8.60
N ALA A 185 0.06 8.12 8.21
CA ALA A 185 1.22 8.77 7.61
C ALA A 185 0.92 9.24 6.17
N MET A 186 0.34 8.35 5.36
CA MET A 186 -0.06 8.64 3.97
C MET A 186 -1.10 9.76 3.86
N PHE A 187 -1.90 9.97 4.91
CA PHE A 187 -2.92 11.04 4.97
C PHE A 187 -2.39 12.39 4.48
N TRP A 188 -1.18 12.75 4.88
CA TRP A 188 -0.62 14.06 4.62
C TRP A 188 -0.33 14.31 3.14
N ASP A 189 -0.05 13.26 2.38
CA ASP A 189 0.30 13.34 0.96
C ASP A 189 -0.91 13.06 0.05
N CYS A 190 -2.09 12.82 0.65
CA CYS A 190 -3.33 12.49 -0.03
C CYS A 190 -4.22 13.72 -0.29
N GLY A 191 -5.07 13.62 -1.32
CA GLY A 191 -6.17 14.56 -1.56
C GLY A 191 -7.35 14.34 -0.61
N HIS A 192 -8.33 15.24 -0.65
CA HIS A 192 -9.50 15.23 0.26
C HIS A 192 -10.30 13.92 0.23
N ALA A 193 -10.51 13.33 -0.94
CA ALA A 193 -11.28 12.09 -1.09
C ALA A 193 -10.57 10.91 -0.41
N GLU A 194 -9.26 10.78 -0.63
CA GLU A 194 -8.43 9.75 -0.02
C GLU A 194 -8.32 9.94 1.50
N ARG A 195 -8.12 11.18 1.96
CA ARG A 195 -8.09 11.56 3.38
C ARG A 195 -9.37 11.15 4.10
N ARG A 196 -10.54 11.35 3.47
CA ARG A 196 -11.83 10.90 4.00
C ARG A 196 -11.86 9.39 4.18
N THR A 197 -11.53 8.62 3.13
CA THR A 197 -11.51 7.16 3.22
C THR A 197 -10.52 6.65 4.27
N LEU A 198 -9.37 7.31 4.42
CA LEU A 198 -8.38 7.00 5.45
C LEU A 198 -8.94 7.19 6.86
N LEU A 199 -9.58 8.33 7.14
CA LEU A 199 -10.18 8.59 8.45
C LEU A 199 -11.35 7.64 8.72
N GLU A 200 -12.22 7.37 7.74
CA GLU A 200 -13.33 6.43 7.88
C GLU A 200 -12.88 5.02 8.23
N ARG A 201 -11.83 4.52 7.56
CA ARG A 201 -11.34 3.14 7.71
C ARG A 201 -10.41 2.95 8.90
N PHE A 202 -9.57 3.94 9.22
CA PHE A 202 -8.45 3.77 10.17
C PHE A 202 -8.55 4.63 11.43
N ALA A 203 -9.47 5.59 11.51
CA ALA A 203 -9.75 6.24 12.79
C ALA A 203 -10.57 5.29 13.67
N VAL A 204 -9.85 4.54 14.50
CA VAL A 204 -10.41 3.56 15.43
C VAL A 204 -10.38 4.09 16.86
N GLY A 205 -11.36 3.67 17.66
CA GLY A 205 -11.38 3.98 19.08
C GLY A 205 -10.29 3.22 19.84
N ARG A 206 -9.91 3.72 21.02
CA ARG A 206 -8.86 3.11 21.85
C ARG A 206 -9.36 2.62 23.22
N THR A 207 -10.67 2.40 23.35
CA THR A 207 -11.33 1.98 24.60
C THR A 207 -10.70 0.71 25.19
N ILE A 208 -10.43 -0.31 24.36
CA ILE A 208 -9.79 -1.57 24.80
C ILE A 208 -8.44 -1.30 25.50
N LEU A 209 -7.61 -0.42 24.94
CA LEU A 209 -6.32 -0.06 25.54
C LEU A 209 -6.48 0.79 26.80
N GLN A 210 -7.45 1.70 26.81
CA GLN A 210 -7.75 2.55 27.97
C GLN A 210 -8.21 1.71 29.17
N ASP A 211 -9.09 0.73 28.94
CA ASP A 211 -9.64 -0.11 29.98
C ASP A 211 -8.59 -1.09 30.52
N ALA A 212 -7.75 -1.64 29.64
CA ALA A 212 -6.66 -2.54 30.02
C ALA A 212 -5.52 -1.86 30.83
N ALA A 213 -5.35 -0.54 30.70
CA ALA A 213 -4.28 0.21 31.36
C ALA A 213 -4.77 1.07 32.55
N ALA A 214 -6.02 0.93 32.96
CA ALA A 214 -6.66 1.83 33.93
C ALA A 214 -5.95 1.86 35.30
N ASP A 215 -5.46 0.70 35.76
CA ASP A 215 -4.71 0.51 37.01
C ASP A 215 -3.22 0.91 36.89
N VAL A 216 -2.68 0.98 35.67
CA VAL A 216 -1.28 1.37 35.41
C VAL A 216 -1.06 2.87 35.60
N PHE A 217 -2.04 3.72 35.28
CA PHE A 217 -1.92 5.17 35.44
C PHE A 217 -1.56 5.62 36.87
N PRO A 218 -2.27 5.20 37.94
CA PRO A 218 -1.91 5.59 39.30
C PRO A 218 -0.57 5.01 39.76
N LEU A 219 -0.20 3.80 39.30
CA LEU A 219 1.11 3.19 39.61
C LEU A 219 2.25 4.03 39.03
N ALA A 220 2.19 4.32 37.73
CA ALA A 220 3.20 5.11 37.03
C ALA A 220 3.33 6.55 37.58
N ALA A 221 2.23 7.12 38.10
CA ALA A 221 2.27 8.44 38.74
C ALA A 221 3.00 8.43 40.09
N GLY A 222 3.01 7.30 40.80
CA GLY A 222 3.68 7.11 42.09
C GLY A 222 5.15 6.68 41.99
N GLU A 223 5.59 6.22 40.81
CA GLU A 223 6.98 5.77 40.59
C GLU A 223 7.98 6.94 40.61
N THR A 224 9.07 6.74 41.36
CA THR A 224 10.21 7.66 41.42
C THR A 224 11.51 6.85 41.42
N PRO A 225 12.38 6.97 40.39
CA PRO A 225 12.23 7.81 39.20
C PRO A 225 11.12 7.31 38.27
N ARG A 226 10.55 8.21 37.46
CA ARG A 226 9.54 7.84 36.46
C ARG A 226 10.18 7.04 35.33
N ASP A 227 9.51 5.99 34.88
CA ASP A 227 9.87 5.30 33.65
C ASP A 227 9.43 6.11 32.41
N GLU A 228 10.40 6.60 31.64
CA GLU A 228 10.15 7.38 30.44
C GLU A 228 9.43 6.60 29.33
N LEU A 229 9.73 5.31 29.17
CA LEU A 229 9.11 4.47 28.15
C LEU A 229 7.63 4.29 28.45
N ILE A 230 7.30 3.99 29.71
CA ILE A 230 5.92 3.87 30.17
C ILE A 230 5.20 5.21 30.08
N GLY A 231 5.85 6.32 30.46
CA GLY A 231 5.30 7.66 30.30
C GLY A 231 4.90 7.97 28.85
N ARG A 232 5.75 7.61 27.88
CA ARG A 232 5.43 7.76 26.45
C ARG A 232 4.27 6.87 26.01
N ALA A 233 4.22 5.61 26.46
CA ALA A 233 3.12 4.70 26.14
C ALA A 233 1.78 5.19 26.72
N LEU A 234 1.77 5.60 28.00
CA LEU A 234 0.58 6.13 28.67
C LEU A 234 0.09 7.42 28.02
N SER A 235 0.98 8.28 27.50
CA SER A 235 0.59 9.47 26.74
C SER A 235 -0.23 9.15 25.48
N TYR A 236 -0.06 7.95 24.91
CA TYR A 236 -0.89 7.50 23.78
C TYR A 236 -2.25 6.96 24.25
N ILE A 237 -2.31 6.36 25.43
CA ILE A 237 -3.52 5.71 25.97
C ILE A 237 -4.44 6.73 26.65
N GLU A 238 -3.87 7.78 27.25
CA GLU A 238 -4.55 8.76 28.10
C GLU A 238 -5.89 9.26 27.52
N ARG A 239 -6.92 9.32 28.37
CA ARG A 239 -8.27 9.77 27.97
C ARG A 239 -8.35 11.29 27.73
N ARG A 240 -7.54 12.08 28.43
CA ARG A 240 -7.55 13.55 28.35
C ARG A 240 -6.60 14.03 27.26
N GLN A 241 -7.13 14.74 26.27
CA GLN A 241 -6.32 15.32 25.21
C GLN A 241 -5.59 16.60 25.65
N ARG A 242 -6.25 17.51 26.38
CA ARG A 242 -5.67 18.81 26.75
C ARG A 242 -4.79 18.73 28.00
N ASP A 243 -3.74 19.55 28.04
CA ASP A 243 -2.91 19.74 29.25
C ASP A 243 -3.53 20.80 30.16
N ARG A 244 -4.03 20.36 31.32
CA ARG A 244 -4.64 21.26 32.31
C ARG A 244 -3.62 22.16 33.00
N ALA A 245 -2.43 21.65 33.30
CA ALA A 245 -1.37 22.44 33.91
C ALA A 245 -0.83 23.49 32.93
N ALA A 246 -0.97 23.22 31.62
CA ALA A 246 -0.68 24.22 30.62
C ALA A 246 -1.64 25.40 30.68
N ALA A 247 -2.95 25.13 30.74
CA ALA A 247 -4.00 26.16 30.81
C ALA A 247 -3.77 27.14 31.98
N ASP A 248 -3.45 26.64 33.17
CA ASP A 248 -3.21 27.46 34.36
C ASP A 248 -2.06 28.48 34.20
N LYS A 249 -1.14 28.24 33.27
CA LYS A 249 0.02 29.10 32.99
C LYS A 249 -0.12 29.91 31.70
N SER A 250 -1.20 29.73 30.96
CA SER A 250 -1.40 30.37 29.67
C SER A 250 -1.77 31.84 29.82
N ALA A 251 -1.16 32.72 29.04
CA ALA A 251 -1.58 34.12 28.94
C ALA A 251 -2.99 34.27 28.34
N TYR A 252 -3.45 33.27 27.59
CA TYR A 252 -4.78 33.24 26.96
C TYR A 252 -5.80 32.40 27.76
N GLY A 253 -5.37 31.80 28.88
CA GLY A 253 -6.17 30.98 29.79
C GLY A 253 -6.60 29.62 29.25
N SER A 254 -7.00 29.52 27.98
CA SER A 254 -7.51 28.30 27.36
C SER A 254 -7.16 28.21 25.88
N LEU A 255 -7.40 27.02 25.30
CA LEU A 255 -7.22 26.81 23.86
C LEU A 255 -8.21 27.64 23.04
N GLU A 256 -9.43 27.82 23.56
CA GLU A 256 -10.45 28.71 23.02
C GLU A 256 -9.90 30.15 22.92
N GLY A 257 -9.38 30.70 24.02
CA GLY A 257 -8.85 32.06 24.07
C GLY A 257 -7.67 32.28 23.11
N ALA A 258 -6.78 31.29 22.97
CA ALA A 258 -5.68 31.38 22.01
C ALA A 258 -6.18 31.39 20.55
N ILE A 259 -7.23 30.63 20.22
CA ILE A 259 -7.84 30.59 18.88
C ILE A 259 -8.59 31.89 18.58
N GLU A 260 -9.35 32.40 19.53
CA GLU A 260 -10.05 33.68 19.41
C GLU A 260 -9.07 34.83 19.17
N GLU A 261 -7.95 34.85 19.90
CA GLU A 261 -6.90 35.86 19.72
C GLU A 261 -6.22 35.72 18.35
N ALA A 262 -5.93 34.50 17.90
CA ALA A 262 -5.38 34.27 16.56
C ALA A 262 -6.33 34.72 15.44
N ALA A 263 -7.64 34.54 15.62
CA ALA A 263 -8.64 35.01 14.66
C ALA A 263 -8.79 36.55 14.65
N ARG A 264 -8.61 37.19 15.80
CA ARG A 264 -8.71 38.66 15.95
C ARG A 264 -7.47 39.40 15.46
N SER A 265 -6.30 38.93 15.87
CA SER A 265 -5.02 39.64 15.73
C SER A 265 -4.08 39.01 14.71
N GLY A 266 -4.45 37.85 14.15
CA GLY A 266 -3.67 37.08 13.20
C GLY A 266 -2.88 35.94 13.85
N LEU A 267 -2.67 34.86 13.10
CA LEU A 267 -1.93 33.69 13.57
C LEU A 267 -0.42 34.00 13.62
N THR A 268 0.15 33.94 14.82
CA THR A 268 1.60 34.10 15.04
C THR A 268 2.26 32.78 15.44
N GLY A 269 3.58 32.70 15.31
CA GLY A 269 4.34 31.56 15.79
C GLY A 269 4.23 31.34 17.30
N GLU A 270 4.02 32.40 18.09
CA GLU A 270 3.79 32.29 19.54
C GLU A 270 2.44 31.64 19.83
N LEU A 271 1.36 32.13 19.18
CA LEU A 271 0.02 31.57 19.32
C LEU A 271 -0.03 30.10 18.86
N ALA A 272 0.63 29.75 17.76
CA ALA A 272 0.75 28.37 17.32
C ALA A 272 1.46 27.47 18.36
N GLY A 273 2.53 27.98 19.00
CA GLY A 273 3.20 27.26 20.08
C GLY A 273 2.34 27.08 21.31
N GLU A 274 1.58 28.10 21.67
CA GLU A 274 0.70 28.06 22.81
C GLU A 274 -0.51 27.13 22.58
N MET A 275 -1.09 27.14 21.38
CA MET A 275 -2.12 26.17 20.96
C MET A 275 -1.60 24.73 21.03
N ALA A 276 -0.36 24.48 20.57
CA ALA A 276 0.25 23.15 20.62
C ALA A 276 0.38 22.66 22.07
N ARG A 277 0.87 23.54 22.95
CA ARG A 277 1.02 23.28 24.40
C ARG A 277 -0.31 22.97 25.05
N LEU A 278 -1.34 23.79 24.81
CA LEU A 278 -2.69 23.62 25.37
C LEU A 278 -3.40 22.36 24.84
N ALA A 279 -3.17 22.01 23.57
CA ALA A 279 -3.70 20.79 22.94
C ALA A 279 -2.91 19.52 23.30
N ASN A 280 -1.81 19.64 24.06
CA ASN A 280 -0.86 18.58 24.41
C ASN A 280 -0.32 17.83 23.17
N ILE A 281 0.13 18.58 22.18
CA ILE A 281 0.81 18.05 20.99
C ILE A 281 2.13 18.77 20.77
N GLN A 282 3.02 18.15 20.01
CA GLN A 282 4.27 18.79 19.62
C GLN A 282 4.01 19.96 18.68
N ARG A 283 4.87 20.98 18.82
CA ARG A 283 4.83 22.19 17.99
C ARG A 283 4.86 21.86 16.49
N SER A 284 5.71 20.93 16.07
CA SER A 284 5.84 20.49 14.67
C SER A 284 4.54 19.93 14.09
N VAL A 285 3.73 19.24 14.91
CA VAL A 285 2.43 18.70 14.50
C VAL A 285 1.44 19.83 14.30
N MET A 286 1.39 20.79 15.23
CA MET A 286 0.55 21.98 15.10
C MET A 286 0.93 22.81 13.87
N ASP A 287 2.22 23.08 13.66
CA ASP A 287 2.69 23.81 12.47
C ASP A 287 2.31 23.09 11.18
N ARG A 288 2.43 21.75 11.15
CA ARG A 288 2.00 20.96 9.99
C ARG A 288 0.49 21.07 9.73
N MET A 289 -0.34 21.04 10.78
CA MET A 289 -1.78 21.23 10.66
C MET A 289 -2.14 22.62 10.16
N LEU A 290 -1.47 23.66 10.67
CA LEU A 290 -1.68 25.05 10.28
C LEU A 290 -1.14 25.37 8.87
N ALA A 291 -0.17 24.59 8.37
CA ALA A 291 0.36 24.72 7.01
C ALA A 291 -0.39 23.85 5.97
N ASP A 292 -1.16 22.84 6.40
CA ASP A 292 -1.83 21.90 5.51
C ASP A 292 -2.87 22.55 4.59
N PHE A 293 -2.87 22.27 3.28
CA PHE A 293 -3.80 22.92 2.34
C PHE A 293 -5.30 22.74 2.69
N GLY A 294 -5.64 21.66 3.40
CA GLY A 294 -7.00 21.33 3.77
C GLY A 294 -7.44 21.94 5.10
N GLY A 295 -8.55 21.44 5.60
CA GLY A 295 -9.09 21.80 6.92
C GLY A 295 -9.38 20.59 7.81
N GLU A 296 -9.21 19.38 7.27
CA GLU A 296 -9.43 18.12 7.97
C GLU A 296 -8.54 17.94 9.20
N PRO A 297 -7.22 18.26 9.19
CA PRO A 297 -6.39 18.14 10.39
C PRO A 297 -6.85 19.08 11.51
N LEU A 298 -7.27 20.29 11.15
CA LEU A 298 -7.81 21.27 12.10
C LEU A 298 -9.16 20.79 12.66
N ALA A 299 -10.02 20.16 11.84
CA ALA A 299 -11.24 19.52 12.31
C ALA A 299 -10.96 18.36 13.28
N VAL A 300 -9.95 17.52 13.01
CA VAL A 300 -9.50 16.48 13.93
C VAL A 300 -9.02 17.09 15.26
N LEU A 301 -8.19 18.13 15.20
CA LEU A 301 -7.71 18.85 16.39
C LEU A 301 -8.87 19.43 17.21
N THR A 302 -9.78 20.16 16.57
CA THR A 302 -10.96 20.75 17.22
C THR A 302 -11.80 19.67 17.89
N LYS A 303 -12.09 18.58 17.18
CA LYS A 303 -12.91 17.49 17.71
C LYS A 303 -12.23 16.75 18.86
N ALA A 304 -10.95 16.43 18.72
CA ALA A 304 -10.17 15.69 19.71
C ALA A 304 -10.02 16.46 21.04
N THR A 305 -9.91 17.79 20.94
CA THR A 305 -9.78 18.69 22.08
C THR A 305 -11.14 19.13 22.64
N GLY A 306 -12.27 18.77 22.02
CA GLY A 306 -13.60 19.15 22.50
C GLY A 306 -13.99 20.61 22.25
N LEU A 307 -13.33 21.28 21.30
CA LEU A 307 -13.69 22.62 20.85
C LEU A 307 -15.01 22.61 20.05
N SER A 308 -15.72 23.74 20.04
CA SER A 308 -16.99 23.88 19.30
C SER A 308 -16.77 24.08 17.80
N ARG A 309 -17.86 23.98 17.02
CA ARG A 309 -17.83 24.29 15.57
C ARG A 309 -17.40 25.72 15.30
N GLU A 310 -17.77 26.66 16.15
CA GLU A 310 -17.37 28.07 16.02
C GLU A 310 -15.84 28.21 16.08
N HIS A 311 -15.19 27.53 17.02
CA HIS A 311 -13.73 27.53 17.13
C HIS A 311 -13.05 26.87 15.93
N LEU A 312 -13.67 25.87 15.30
CA LEU A 312 -13.16 25.34 14.02
C LEU A 312 -13.15 26.43 12.94
N LEU A 313 -14.22 27.20 12.82
CA LEU A 313 -14.31 28.27 11.82
C LEU A 313 -13.28 29.39 12.10
N LEU A 314 -13.13 29.79 13.36
CA LEU A 314 -12.11 30.76 13.77
C LEU A 314 -10.70 30.26 13.45
N LEU A 315 -10.40 28.98 13.71
CA LEU A 315 -9.10 28.40 13.43
C LEU A 315 -8.82 28.29 11.92
N LEU A 316 -9.82 27.92 11.12
CA LEU A 316 -9.72 27.91 9.66
C LEU A 316 -9.48 29.32 9.10
N GLN A 317 -10.19 30.33 9.64
CA GLN A 317 -10.00 31.74 9.28
C GLN A 317 -8.59 32.21 9.63
N ALA A 318 -8.14 31.94 10.86
CA ALA A 318 -6.79 32.32 11.32
C ALA A 318 -5.69 31.65 10.49
N ALA A 319 -5.91 30.40 10.04
CA ALA A 319 -5.02 29.69 9.12
C ALA A 319 -5.16 30.12 7.65
N GLY A 320 -6.01 31.12 7.34
CA GLY A 320 -6.19 31.65 5.99
C GLY A 320 -6.83 30.66 5.01
N ARG A 321 -7.69 29.75 5.49
CA ARG A 321 -8.31 28.72 4.64
C ARG A 321 -9.48 29.27 3.83
N SER A 322 -9.50 28.91 2.55
CA SER A 322 -10.60 29.16 1.61
C SER A 322 -11.19 27.85 1.11
N GLU A 323 -12.31 27.92 0.38
CA GLU A 323 -12.91 26.74 -0.25
C GLU A 323 -11.90 25.96 -1.12
N PRO A 324 -11.91 24.61 -1.08
CA PRO A 324 -12.91 23.73 -0.44
C PRO A 324 -12.61 23.35 1.02
N ALA A 325 -11.57 23.90 1.65
CA ALA A 325 -11.09 23.42 2.96
C ALA A 325 -12.14 23.51 4.09
N PRO A 326 -12.93 24.58 4.25
CA PRO A 326 -13.99 24.64 5.25
C PRO A 326 -15.06 23.56 5.08
N GLU A 327 -15.44 23.22 3.84
CA GLU A 327 -16.38 22.14 3.57
C GLU A 327 -15.84 20.79 4.04
N GLN A 328 -14.57 20.48 3.72
CA GLN A 328 -13.93 19.23 4.12
C GLN A 328 -13.74 19.14 5.63
N ALA A 329 -13.32 20.23 6.27
CA ALA A 329 -13.21 20.33 7.72
C ALA A 329 -14.54 20.04 8.41
N ARG A 330 -15.63 20.66 7.93
CA ARG A 330 -16.97 20.46 8.47
C ARG A 330 -17.40 19.00 8.37
N TYR A 331 -17.18 18.37 7.22
CA TYR A 331 -17.48 16.95 7.03
C TYR A 331 -16.75 16.08 8.06
N VAL A 332 -15.44 16.27 8.22
CA VAL A 332 -14.64 15.49 9.18
C VAL A 332 -15.10 15.74 10.62
N PHE A 333 -15.35 16.99 10.99
CA PHE A 333 -15.83 17.34 12.34
C PHE A 333 -17.17 16.67 12.67
N ASP A 334 -18.08 16.57 11.70
CA ASP A 334 -19.43 16.04 11.88
C ASP A 334 -19.46 14.51 11.92
N THR A 335 -18.62 13.86 11.12
CA THR A 335 -18.57 12.40 11.00
C THR A 335 -17.69 11.71 12.04
N LEU A 336 -16.62 12.37 12.50
CA LEU A 336 -15.66 11.76 13.42
C LEU A 336 -16.14 11.88 14.87
N SER A 337 -16.09 10.77 15.62
CA SER A 337 -16.32 10.81 17.06
C SER A 337 -15.12 11.40 17.80
N VAL A 338 -15.33 11.91 19.02
CA VAL A 338 -14.24 12.49 19.83
C VAL A 338 -13.14 11.46 20.10
N ASP A 339 -13.49 10.23 20.47
CA ASP A 339 -12.50 9.16 20.74
C ASP A 339 -11.66 8.82 19.49
N LYS A 340 -12.30 8.70 18.32
CA LYS A 340 -11.60 8.47 17.05
C LYS A 340 -10.68 9.65 16.68
N ALA A 341 -11.15 10.89 16.86
CA ALA A 341 -10.35 12.08 16.62
C ALA A 341 -9.11 12.14 17.53
N GLN A 342 -9.28 11.79 18.81
CA GLN A 342 -8.16 11.70 19.74
C GLN A 342 -7.17 10.60 19.36
N THR A 343 -7.62 9.45 18.85
CA THR A 343 -6.70 8.42 18.36
C THR A 343 -5.86 8.94 17.20
N VAL A 344 -6.49 9.59 16.21
CA VAL A 344 -5.78 10.16 15.05
C VAL A 344 -4.78 11.23 15.49
N LEU A 345 -5.20 12.17 16.33
CA LEU A 345 -4.34 13.26 16.81
C LEU A 345 -3.12 12.72 17.58
N ARG A 346 -3.34 11.75 18.48
CA ARG A 346 -2.23 11.11 19.22
C ARG A 346 -1.31 10.32 18.31
N TYR A 347 -1.85 9.65 17.30
CA TYR A 347 -1.03 8.93 16.33
C TYR A 347 -0.14 9.88 15.54
N TRP A 348 -0.67 11.01 15.03
CA TRP A 348 0.15 12.03 14.38
C TRP A 348 1.20 12.60 15.34
N ASN A 349 0.82 12.85 16.60
CA ASN A 349 1.74 13.33 17.61
C ASN A 349 2.84 12.32 17.99
N TRP A 350 2.61 11.03 17.81
CA TRP A 350 3.60 9.99 18.11
C TRP A 350 4.47 9.63 16.88
N SER A 351 3.87 9.58 15.69
CA SER A 351 4.56 9.18 14.46
C SER A 351 5.48 10.26 13.90
N LEU A 352 5.08 11.54 13.97
CA LEU A 352 5.86 12.66 13.44
C LEU A 352 7.04 13.07 14.34
N THR A 353 7.21 12.36 15.45
CA THR A 353 8.09 12.74 16.55
C THR A 353 9.11 11.64 16.85
N ARG A 354 9.00 10.50 16.15
CA ARG A 354 10.07 9.50 16.07
C ARG A 354 11.22 10.05 15.22
N PRO A 355 12.48 9.93 15.68
CA PRO A 355 13.63 10.07 14.79
C PRO A 355 13.45 9.11 13.60
N ALA A 356 13.84 9.52 12.40
CA ALA A 356 14.00 8.58 11.30
C ALA A 356 14.97 7.48 11.77
N ALA A 357 14.50 6.23 11.74
CA ALA A 357 15.28 5.06 12.17
C ALA A 357 16.45 4.80 11.22
#